data_AF-V4PD31-F1
#
_entry.id   AF-V4PD31-F1
#
_cell.length_a   1.000
_cell.length_b   1.000
_cell.length_c   1.000
_cell.angle_alpha   90.00
_cell.angle_beta   90.00
_cell.angle_gamma   90.00
#
_symmetry.space_group_name_H-M   'P 1'
#
loop_
_entity.id
_entity.type
_entity.pdbx_description
1 polymer ?
#
loop_
_entity_poly.entity_id
_entity_poly.type
_entity_poly.pdbx_seq_one_letter_code
_entity_poly.pdbx_strand_id
1 'polypeptide(L)'
;MSAITLSDLSWSAPDGRVLFSSLDLTFGPERTGIVGRNGVGKSTLLQLISGDLKAASGHVSRSGTLGVLRQTVQVDPDETVADLFGVGPARAILRRAEAGEATLYDLANADWTLETRMAEALAHLGLDIGTDTRLAMLSGGQRTRAGLAALVFMAPDFLLLDEPTNTLDRDGRQAVFNLLKSWKKGAIVVSHDRELLESMDAIIELTALGATRYGGNWSQYRARKAQDLAAAQADLADAEKRAAEVARNAQAAAERKARKDGAGQRKAARGGAPKILLGAMKNRSENTSGSATRLAERQRTDAFEAAATARGRIEVLQPLSVILPPARLNPGRSVVTLDTVTAGYSLNHPVIRDLSFAITGPERVAITGANGAGKTTLLAVISGRLAPWSGTVRVTPDMALLDQSVSLLDPNLSIRENFRCLHPDADENACRAALARFMFRADAALQSTGTLSGGQLLRAGLACVTGGVSAPSLLILDEPTNHLDIDSIAAVEAGLRAYDGALIVVSHDESFLEAIGLTRRLVLT
;
A
#
# COMPACT_ATOMS: atom_id res chain seq x y z
N MET A 1 -33.05 6.24 -0.27
CA MET A 1 -31.86 5.36 -0.30
C MET A 1 -30.69 6.19 0.21
N SER A 2 -29.90 5.65 1.13
CA SER A 2 -28.66 6.29 1.56
C SER A 2 -27.68 6.31 0.38
N ALA A 3 -26.96 7.40 0.23
CA ALA A 3 -26.00 7.60 -0.85
C ALA A 3 -24.96 8.64 -0.45
N ILE A 4 -23.77 8.52 -1.00
CA ILE A 4 -22.70 9.50 -0.87
C ILE A 4 -22.28 9.92 -2.27
N THR A 5 -22.31 11.22 -2.54
CA THR A 5 -21.93 11.79 -3.84
C THR A 5 -20.87 12.86 -3.63
N LEU A 6 -19.79 12.74 -4.37
CA LEU A 6 -18.71 13.72 -4.47
C LEU A 6 -18.84 14.35 -5.85
N SER A 7 -18.92 15.68 -5.88
CA SER A 7 -19.12 16.44 -7.13
C SER A 7 -18.04 17.52 -7.24
N ASP A 8 -17.25 17.45 -8.31
CA ASP A 8 -16.13 18.37 -8.61
C ASP A 8 -15.19 18.59 -7.41
N LEU A 9 -14.95 17.54 -6.63
CA LEU A 9 -14.25 17.64 -5.36
C LEU A 9 -12.75 17.86 -5.59
N SER A 10 -12.21 18.95 -5.05
CA SER A 10 -10.77 19.22 -5.09
C SER A 10 -10.20 19.45 -3.71
N TRP A 11 -8.97 18.96 -3.49
CA TRP A 11 -8.26 19.11 -2.23
C TRP A 11 -6.75 19.07 -2.43
N SER A 12 -6.05 19.92 -1.68
CA SER A 12 -4.60 20.00 -1.64
C SER A 12 -4.11 19.89 -0.20
N ALA A 13 -2.99 19.20 -0.02
CA ALA A 13 -2.32 19.10 1.26
C ALA A 13 -1.73 20.45 1.68
N PRO A 14 -1.47 20.66 2.98
CA PRO A 14 -0.90 21.91 3.49
C PRO A 14 0.47 22.28 2.89
N ASP A 15 1.21 21.29 2.39
CA ASP A 15 2.48 21.46 1.67
C ASP A 15 2.31 21.91 0.21
N GLY A 16 1.07 22.15 -0.23
CA GLY A 16 0.72 22.56 -1.59
C GLY A 16 0.53 21.42 -2.58
N ARG A 17 0.71 20.16 -2.17
CA ARG A 17 0.52 19.00 -3.05
C ARG A 17 -0.97 18.79 -3.34
N VAL A 18 -1.36 18.91 -4.60
CA VAL A 18 -2.73 18.58 -5.05
C VAL A 18 -2.91 17.06 -4.98
N LEU A 19 -3.92 16.60 -4.22
CA LEU A 19 -4.29 15.18 -4.19
C LEU A 19 -5.49 14.90 -5.08
N PHE A 20 -6.48 15.80 -5.10
CA PHE A 20 -7.69 15.66 -5.91
C PHE A 20 -7.94 16.91 -6.74
N SER A 21 -8.22 16.71 -8.02
CA SER A 21 -8.67 17.73 -8.96
C SER A 21 -9.95 17.25 -9.61
N SER A 22 -11.07 17.92 -9.32
CA SER A 22 -12.38 17.65 -9.92
C SER A 22 -12.81 16.18 -9.83
N LEU A 23 -12.80 15.63 -8.61
CA LEU A 23 -13.16 14.24 -8.36
C LEU A 23 -14.69 14.08 -8.27
N ASP A 24 -15.23 13.28 -9.20
CA ASP A 24 -16.64 12.88 -9.21
C ASP A 24 -16.78 11.39 -8.86
N LEU A 25 -17.47 11.09 -7.75
CA LEU A 25 -17.69 9.72 -7.30
C LEU A 25 -19.09 9.58 -6.70
N THR A 26 -19.72 8.41 -6.90
CA THR A 26 -21.00 8.08 -6.28
C THR A 26 -20.94 6.70 -5.67
N PHE A 27 -21.35 6.62 -4.41
CA PHE A 27 -21.43 5.40 -3.62
C PHE A 27 -22.88 5.09 -3.28
N GLY A 28 -23.33 3.91 -3.69
CA GLY A 28 -24.65 3.37 -3.36
C GLY A 28 -24.61 2.40 -2.17
N PRO A 29 -25.71 1.67 -1.92
CA PRO A 29 -25.80 0.64 -0.88
C PRO A 29 -25.09 -0.66 -1.31
N GLU A 30 -23.80 -0.54 -1.63
CA GLU A 30 -22.91 -1.63 -2.04
C GLU A 30 -21.60 -1.55 -1.25
N ARG A 31 -20.79 -2.60 -1.32
CA ARG A 31 -19.47 -2.64 -0.69
C ARG A 31 -18.43 -2.26 -1.73
N THR A 32 -17.86 -1.09 -1.57
CA THR A 32 -16.88 -0.51 -2.49
C THR A 32 -15.49 -0.53 -1.85
N GLY A 33 -14.56 -1.26 -2.46
CA GLY A 33 -13.14 -1.20 -2.09
C GLY A 33 -12.47 0.01 -2.73
N ILE A 34 -11.60 0.71 -2.00
CA ILE A 34 -10.73 1.77 -2.52
C ILE A 34 -9.30 1.29 -2.47
N VAL A 35 -8.67 1.24 -3.64
CA VAL A 35 -7.27 0.84 -3.82
C VAL A 35 -6.48 1.97 -4.47
N GLY A 36 -5.16 1.94 -4.33
CA GLY A 36 -4.28 2.96 -4.89
C GLY A 36 -3.00 3.08 -4.08
N ARG A 37 -1.99 3.73 -4.64
CA ARG A 37 -0.67 3.85 -4.02
C ARG A 37 -0.70 4.59 -2.69
N ASN A 38 0.33 4.39 -1.88
CA ASN A 38 0.50 5.19 -0.67
C ASN A 38 0.69 6.67 -1.01
N GLY A 39 0.00 7.54 -0.27
CA GLY A 39 0.04 8.98 -0.49
C GLY A 39 -0.77 9.50 -1.68
N VAL A 40 -1.65 8.69 -2.29
CA VAL A 40 -2.62 9.16 -3.31
C VAL A 40 -3.88 9.81 -2.69
N GLY A 41 -4.04 9.72 -1.36
CA GLY A 41 -5.13 10.38 -0.63
C GLY A 41 -6.26 9.46 -0.17
N LYS A 42 -6.12 8.13 -0.16
CA LYS A 42 -7.18 7.19 0.27
C LYS A 42 -7.81 7.57 1.63
N SER A 43 -7.00 7.71 2.68
CA SER A 43 -7.46 8.13 4.01
C SER A 43 -8.02 9.56 4.02
N THR A 44 -7.41 10.47 3.25
CA THR A 44 -7.89 11.86 3.08
C THR A 44 -9.28 11.91 2.46
N LEU A 45 -9.57 11.03 1.48
CA LEU A 45 -10.87 10.90 0.88
C LEU A 45 -11.92 10.50 1.91
N LEU A 46 -11.60 9.53 2.79
CA LEU A 46 -12.48 9.13 3.89
C LEU A 46 -12.69 10.26 4.91
N GLN A 47 -11.70 11.10 5.16
CA GLN A 47 -11.83 12.29 6.03
C GLN A 47 -12.69 13.38 5.39
N LEU A 48 -12.62 13.57 4.07
CA LEU A 48 -13.51 14.47 3.33
C LEU A 48 -14.95 13.93 3.31
N ILE A 49 -15.12 12.60 3.22
CA ILE A 49 -16.44 11.95 3.27
C ILE A 49 -17.02 11.91 4.69
N SER A 50 -16.21 11.87 5.75
CA SER A 50 -16.74 12.01 7.11
C SER A 50 -17.03 13.47 7.49
N GLY A 51 -16.31 14.43 6.90
CA GLY A 51 -16.40 15.86 7.22
C GLY A 51 -15.34 16.37 8.19
N ASP A 52 -14.35 15.53 8.51
CA ASP A 52 -13.19 15.92 9.34
C ASP A 52 -12.29 16.91 8.60
N LEU A 53 -12.26 16.81 7.27
CA LEU A 53 -11.61 17.77 6.39
C LEU A 53 -12.64 18.48 5.52
N LYS A 54 -12.34 19.75 5.21
CA LYS A 54 -13.11 20.55 4.25
C LYS A 54 -12.43 20.50 2.88
N ALA A 55 -13.24 20.39 1.84
CA ALA A 55 -12.79 20.48 0.47
C ALA A 55 -12.31 21.92 0.14
N ALA A 56 -11.37 22.03 -0.79
CA ALA A 56 -10.97 23.34 -1.34
C ALA A 56 -12.01 23.87 -2.32
N SER A 57 -12.58 22.97 -3.14
CA SER A 57 -13.72 23.24 -4.03
C SER A 57 -14.56 21.97 -4.20
N GLY A 58 -15.74 22.11 -4.80
CA GLY A 58 -16.72 21.03 -4.91
C GLY A 58 -17.48 20.81 -3.60
N HIS A 59 -18.30 19.76 -3.56
CA HIS A 59 -19.09 19.43 -2.38
C HIS A 59 -19.27 17.92 -2.21
N VAL A 60 -19.44 17.51 -0.94
CA VAL A 60 -19.78 16.14 -0.57
C VAL A 60 -21.21 16.13 -0.06
N SER A 61 -22.10 15.44 -0.78
CA SER A 61 -23.49 15.22 -0.40
C SER A 61 -23.64 13.83 0.22
N ARG A 62 -24.35 13.75 1.36
CA ARG A 62 -24.51 12.51 2.13
C ARG A 62 -25.96 12.37 2.56
N SER A 63 -26.50 11.16 2.44
CA SER A 63 -27.83 10.79 2.93
C SER A 63 -27.71 9.55 3.83
N GLY A 64 -28.21 9.65 5.06
CA GLY A 64 -28.14 8.59 6.08
C GLY A 64 -27.05 8.82 7.14
N THR A 65 -26.95 7.89 8.08
CA THR A 65 -25.93 7.90 9.14
C THR A 65 -24.63 7.25 8.68
N LEU A 66 -23.51 7.67 9.27
CA LEU A 66 -22.17 7.22 8.90
C LEU A 66 -21.45 6.65 10.12
N GLY A 67 -20.91 5.45 10.00
CA GLY A 67 -19.94 4.87 10.94
C GLY A 67 -18.55 4.92 10.34
N VAL A 68 -17.54 5.36 11.10
CA VAL A 68 -16.19 5.54 10.61
C VAL A 68 -15.20 4.79 11.50
N LEU A 69 -14.43 3.89 10.89
CA LEU A 69 -13.23 3.30 11.49
C LEU A 69 -12.00 3.96 10.86
N ARG A 70 -11.19 4.60 11.69
CA ARG A 70 -9.90 5.16 11.29
C ARG A 70 -8.80 4.10 11.38
N GLN A 71 -7.74 4.29 10.59
CA GLN A 71 -6.57 3.42 10.57
C GLN A 71 -5.93 3.23 11.96
N THR A 72 -5.91 4.29 12.77
CA THR A 72 -5.47 4.25 14.16
C THR A 72 -6.62 4.65 15.06
N VAL A 73 -7.04 3.75 15.93
CA VAL A 73 -7.95 4.08 17.03
C VAL A 73 -7.11 4.81 18.07
N GLN A 74 -7.21 6.14 18.10
CA GLN A 74 -6.71 6.94 19.21
C GLN A 74 -7.58 6.61 20.42
N VAL A 75 -6.94 6.37 21.56
CA VAL A 75 -7.58 5.88 22.76
C VAL A 75 -7.11 6.76 23.91
N ASP A 76 -8.06 7.29 24.65
CA ASP A 76 -7.74 7.94 25.93
C ASP A 76 -7.43 6.89 27.00
N PRO A 77 -6.50 7.15 27.94
CA PRO A 77 -6.04 6.15 28.91
C PRO A 77 -7.14 5.51 29.78
N ASP A 78 -8.22 6.25 30.00
CA ASP A 78 -9.35 5.86 30.84
C ASP A 78 -10.57 5.39 30.02
N GLU A 79 -10.51 5.45 28.70
CA GLU A 79 -11.60 5.03 27.82
C GLU A 79 -11.78 3.50 27.88
N THR A 80 -13.04 3.08 28.00
CA THR A 80 -13.44 1.68 28.11
C THR A 80 -14.06 1.18 26.81
N VAL A 81 -14.16 -0.15 26.68
CA VAL A 81 -14.86 -0.76 25.55
C VAL A 81 -16.29 -0.24 25.42
N ALA A 82 -16.99 0.00 26.53
CA ALA A 82 -18.35 0.54 26.51
C ALA A 82 -18.45 1.94 25.91
N ASP A 83 -17.42 2.77 26.07
CA ASP A 83 -17.43 4.14 25.57
C ASP A 83 -17.45 4.19 24.05
N LEU A 84 -16.82 3.20 23.39
CA LEU A 84 -16.86 3.05 21.92
C LEU A 84 -18.29 2.90 21.39
N PHE A 85 -19.19 2.28 22.16
CA PHE A 85 -20.58 2.06 21.75
C PHE A 85 -21.43 3.34 21.84
N GLY A 86 -20.94 4.41 22.47
CA GLY A 86 -21.69 5.67 22.62
C GLY A 86 -22.91 5.55 23.55
N VAL A 87 -22.93 4.56 24.44
CA VAL A 87 -24.10 4.19 25.26
C VAL A 87 -24.06 4.73 26.69
N GLY A 88 -23.14 5.65 26.98
CA GLY A 88 -22.91 6.20 28.32
C GLY A 88 -24.18 6.59 29.09
N PRO A 89 -25.11 7.38 28.50
CA PRO A 89 -26.36 7.75 29.18
C PRO A 89 -27.26 6.55 29.52
N ALA A 90 -27.43 5.60 28.58
CA ALA A 90 -28.26 4.41 28.78
C ALA A 90 -27.63 3.48 29.82
N ARG A 91 -26.31 3.35 29.83
CA ARG A 91 -25.55 2.57 30.80
C ARG A 91 -25.61 3.17 32.20
N ALA A 92 -25.59 4.50 32.32
CA ALA A 92 -25.74 5.19 33.59
C ALA A 92 -27.12 4.93 34.23
N ILE A 93 -28.18 4.80 33.42
CA ILE A 93 -29.52 4.41 33.89
C ILE A 93 -29.47 2.99 34.50
N LEU A 94 -28.85 2.03 33.81
CA LEU A 94 -28.72 0.66 34.30
C LEU A 94 -27.94 0.59 35.62
N ARG A 95 -26.81 1.30 35.72
CA ARG A 95 -26.02 1.33 36.97
C ARG A 95 -26.80 1.91 38.15
N ARG A 96 -27.59 2.98 37.92
CA ARG A 96 -28.49 3.51 38.96
C ARG A 96 -29.54 2.48 39.36
N ALA A 97 -30.07 1.72 38.41
CA ALA A 97 -31.06 0.69 38.69
C ALA A 97 -30.48 -0.46 39.52
N GLU A 98 -29.28 -0.92 39.18
CA GLU A 98 -28.54 -1.95 39.94
C GLU A 98 -28.17 -1.48 41.37
N ALA A 99 -27.85 -0.20 41.54
CA ALA A 99 -27.58 0.41 42.83
C ALA A 99 -28.85 0.70 43.66
N GLY A 100 -30.04 0.54 43.09
CA GLY A 100 -31.31 0.88 43.75
C GLY A 100 -31.60 2.39 43.83
N GLU A 101 -30.90 3.20 43.02
CA GLU A 101 -30.99 4.66 42.98
C GLU A 101 -31.82 5.18 41.79
N ALA A 102 -32.28 4.28 40.90
CA ALA A 102 -33.07 4.65 39.73
C ALA A 102 -34.47 5.14 40.10
N THR A 103 -34.91 6.19 39.42
CA THR A 103 -36.30 6.67 39.50
C THR A 103 -37.26 5.74 38.72
N LEU A 104 -38.57 5.85 38.96
CA LEU A 104 -39.59 5.17 38.16
C LEU A 104 -39.47 5.49 36.66
N TYR A 105 -39.08 6.73 36.32
CA TYR A 105 -38.84 7.14 34.94
C TYR A 105 -37.59 6.45 34.36
N ASP A 106 -36.50 6.34 35.13
CA ASP A 106 -35.29 5.61 34.73
C ASP A 106 -35.61 4.14 34.42
N LEU A 107 -36.32 3.45 35.32
CA LEU A 107 -36.70 2.04 35.14
C LEU A 107 -37.60 1.81 33.92
N ALA A 108 -38.51 2.74 33.63
CA ALA A 108 -39.39 2.66 32.47
C ALA A 108 -38.66 2.85 31.13
N ASN A 109 -37.55 3.59 31.11
CA ASN A 109 -36.76 3.88 29.91
C ASN A 109 -35.43 3.09 29.84
N ALA A 110 -35.16 2.23 30.82
CA ALA A 110 -33.96 1.42 30.87
C ALA A 110 -33.96 0.38 29.74
N ASP A 111 -32.89 0.35 28.95
CA ASP A 111 -32.64 -0.74 28.01
C ASP A 111 -31.94 -1.90 28.71
N TRP A 112 -32.75 -2.79 29.29
CA TRP A 112 -32.28 -3.99 30.00
C TRP A 112 -31.48 -4.97 29.12
N THR A 113 -31.57 -4.85 27.79
CA THR A 113 -30.86 -5.72 26.85
C THR A 113 -29.48 -5.19 26.44
N LEU A 114 -29.15 -3.95 26.83
CA LEU A 114 -27.99 -3.22 26.34
C LEU A 114 -26.67 -3.99 26.50
N GLU A 115 -26.35 -4.42 27.73
CA GLU A 115 -25.10 -5.13 28.03
C GLU A 115 -25.02 -6.47 27.27
N THR A 116 -26.15 -7.18 27.10
CA THR A 116 -26.20 -8.43 26.32
C THR A 116 -25.93 -8.17 24.84
N ARG A 117 -26.57 -7.16 24.24
CA ARG A 117 -26.36 -6.81 22.83
C ARG A 117 -24.93 -6.31 22.56
N MET A 118 -24.30 -5.63 23.52
CA MET A 118 -22.89 -5.23 23.43
C MET A 118 -21.96 -6.43 23.46
N ALA A 119 -22.18 -7.36 24.41
CA ALA A 119 -21.41 -8.59 24.51
C ALA A 119 -21.56 -9.45 23.24
N GLU A 120 -22.78 -9.57 22.70
CA GLU A 120 -23.03 -10.24 21.43
C GLU A 120 -22.26 -9.56 20.29
N ALA A 121 -22.29 -8.23 20.17
CA ALA A 121 -21.56 -7.51 19.12
C ALA A 121 -20.04 -7.75 19.19
N LEU A 122 -19.46 -7.79 20.39
CA LEU A 122 -18.04 -8.13 20.61
C LEU A 122 -17.76 -9.59 20.22
N ALA A 123 -18.62 -10.51 20.64
CA ALA A 123 -18.48 -11.94 20.34
C ALA A 123 -18.57 -12.23 18.84
N HIS A 124 -19.39 -11.50 18.07
CA HIS A 124 -19.47 -11.60 16.62
C HIS A 124 -18.14 -11.26 15.92
N LEU A 125 -17.28 -10.47 16.56
CA LEU A 125 -15.92 -10.19 16.10
C LEU A 125 -14.85 -11.00 16.85
N GLY A 126 -15.25 -12.08 17.53
CA GLY A 126 -14.35 -12.99 18.24
C GLY A 126 -13.67 -12.35 19.45
N LEU A 127 -14.30 -11.36 20.08
CA LEU A 127 -13.83 -10.75 21.32
C LEU A 127 -14.67 -11.22 22.50
N ASP A 128 -14.02 -11.88 23.44
CA ASP A 128 -14.58 -12.22 24.75
C ASP A 128 -13.91 -11.33 25.81
N ILE A 129 -14.39 -10.08 25.89
CA ILE A 129 -13.86 -9.06 26.81
C ILE A 129 -15.04 -8.33 27.48
N GLY A 130 -14.85 -7.96 28.75
CA GLY A 130 -15.85 -7.16 29.48
C GLY A 130 -15.95 -5.74 28.95
N THR A 131 -17.16 -5.16 29.00
CA THR A 131 -17.44 -3.80 28.53
C THR A 131 -16.72 -2.71 29.33
N ASP A 132 -16.32 -3.00 30.58
CA ASP A 132 -15.50 -2.11 31.42
C ASP A 132 -13.98 -2.22 31.19
N THR A 133 -13.54 -3.10 30.29
CA THR A 133 -12.11 -3.24 30.00
C THR A 133 -11.59 -1.94 29.41
N ARG A 134 -10.46 -1.44 29.93
CA ARG A 134 -9.81 -0.25 29.39
C ARG A 134 -9.21 -0.54 28.02
N LEU A 135 -9.46 0.34 27.06
CA LEU A 135 -8.94 0.20 25.70
C LEU A 135 -7.40 0.19 25.66
N ALA A 136 -6.74 0.88 26.59
CA ALA A 136 -5.27 0.88 26.73
C ALA A 136 -4.67 -0.49 27.07
N MET A 137 -5.47 -1.43 27.60
CA MET A 137 -5.03 -2.80 27.91
C MET A 137 -5.16 -3.74 26.70
N LEU A 138 -5.85 -3.32 25.65
CA LEU A 138 -6.10 -4.12 24.46
C LEU A 138 -4.97 -3.99 23.45
N SER A 139 -4.60 -5.10 22.82
CA SER A 139 -3.73 -5.08 21.64
C SER A 139 -4.34 -4.23 20.51
N GLY A 140 -3.52 -3.77 19.56
CA GLY A 140 -4.00 -3.01 18.39
C GLY A 140 -5.16 -3.71 17.67
N GLY A 141 -5.00 -5.00 17.38
CA GLY A 141 -6.06 -5.77 16.73
C GLY A 141 -7.32 -6.00 17.57
N GLN A 142 -7.20 -6.10 18.90
CA GLN A 142 -8.38 -6.15 19.78
C GLN A 142 -9.12 -4.81 19.78
N ARG A 143 -8.40 -3.68 19.81
CA ARG A 143 -9.01 -2.34 19.70
C ARG A 143 -9.76 -2.15 18.39
N THR A 144 -9.16 -2.54 17.26
CA THR A 144 -9.80 -2.47 15.94
C THR A 144 -11.10 -3.30 15.91
N ARG A 145 -11.07 -4.53 16.45
CA ARG A 145 -12.26 -5.39 16.52
C ARG A 145 -13.33 -4.83 17.46
N ALA A 146 -12.96 -4.25 18.60
CA ALA A 146 -13.92 -3.59 19.50
C ALA A 146 -14.56 -2.37 18.85
N GLY A 147 -13.78 -1.55 18.14
CA GLY A 147 -14.29 -0.40 17.38
C GLY A 147 -15.24 -0.82 16.28
N LEU A 148 -14.92 -1.89 15.53
CA LEU A 148 -15.84 -2.46 14.54
C LEU A 148 -17.13 -2.99 15.19
N ALA A 149 -17.06 -3.65 16.36
CA ALA A 149 -18.24 -4.15 17.06
C ALA A 149 -19.18 -2.99 17.43
N ALA A 150 -18.62 -1.92 17.98
CA ALA A 150 -19.36 -0.71 18.31
C ALA A 150 -19.99 -0.04 17.07
N LEU A 151 -19.24 0.06 15.97
CA LEU A 151 -19.76 0.63 14.71
C LEU A 151 -20.94 -0.17 14.16
N VAL A 152 -20.86 -1.51 14.20
CA VAL A 152 -21.93 -2.39 13.72
C VAL A 152 -23.14 -2.33 14.64
N PHE A 153 -22.92 -2.24 15.95
CA PHE A 153 -23.96 -2.08 16.95
C PHE A 153 -24.79 -0.80 16.71
N MET A 154 -24.15 0.31 16.33
CA MET A 154 -24.83 1.55 15.97
C MET A 154 -25.67 1.46 14.69
N ALA A 155 -25.50 0.40 13.91
CA ALA A 155 -26.21 0.12 12.67
C ALA A 155 -26.31 1.31 11.68
N PRO A 156 -25.19 2.01 11.38
CA PRO A 156 -25.19 3.18 10.50
C PRO A 156 -25.64 2.81 9.08
N ASP A 157 -26.01 3.79 8.26
CA ASP A 157 -26.40 3.54 6.87
C ASP A 157 -25.21 3.34 5.92
N PHE A 158 -24.04 3.86 6.30
CA PHE A 158 -22.77 3.65 5.61
C PHE A 158 -21.64 3.35 6.60
N LEU A 159 -20.75 2.45 6.23
CA LEU A 159 -19.45 2.25 6.89
C LEU A 159 -18.33 2.87 6.07
N LEU A 160 -17.44 3.62 6.71
CA LEU A 160 -16.13 3.99 6.16
C LEU A 160 -15.06 3.26 6.96
N LEU A 161 -14.33 2.36 6.33
CA LEU A 161 -13.31 1.56 6.98
C LEU A 161 -11.95 1.86 6.35
N ASP A 162 -11.02 2.40 7.14
CA ASP A 162 -9.66 2.67 6.70
C ASP A 162 -8.71 1.58 7.21
N GLU A 163 -8.30 0.68 6.31
CA GLU A 163 -7.44 -0.47 6.59
C GLU A 163 -7.88 -1.36 7.78
N PRO A 164 -9.12 -1.89 7.76
CA PRO A 164 -9.72 -2.58 8.91
C PRO A 164 -9.04 -3.90 9.30
N THR A 165 -8.20 -4.46 8.44
CA THR A 165 -7.51 -5.75 8.64
C THR A 165 -6.08 -5.61 9.13
N ASN A 166 -5.54 -4.38 9.17
CA ASN A 166 -4.20 -4.14 9.66
C ASN A 166 -4.08 -4.57 11.12
N THR A 167 -2.96 -5.19 11.48
CA THR A 167 -2.66 -5.71 12.83
C THR A 167 -3.57 -6.84 13.33
N LEU A 168 -4.54 -7.29 12.51
CA LEU A 168 -5.38 -8.43 12.83
C LEU A 168 -4.65 -9.73 12.53
N ASP A 169 -4.81 -10.69 13.45
CA ASP A 169 -4.52 -12.08 13.19
C ASP A 169 -5.56 -12.69 12.24
N ARG A 170 -5.32 -13.96 11.86
CA ARG A 170 -6.16 -14.67 10.90
C ARG A 170 -7.64 -14.70 11.31
N ASP A 171 -7.91 -14.99 12.58
CA ASP A 171 -9.28 -15.07 13.09
C ASP A 171 -9.95 -13.69 13.08
N GLY A 172 -9.20 -12.64 13.46
CA GLY A 172 -9.66 -11.27 13.36
C GLY A 172 -9.98 -10.85 11.92
N ARG A 173 -9.12 -11.16 10.95
CA ARG A 173 -9.37 -10.88 9.53
C ARG A 173 -10.64 -11.60 9.05
N GLN A 174 -10.79 -12.88 9.38
CA GLN A 174 -11.97 -13.66 9.01
C GLN A 174 -13.26 -13.08 9.61
N ALA A 175 -13.20 -12.56 10.84
CA ALA A 175 -14.34 -11.89 11.46
C ALA A 175 -14.75 -10.62 10.70
N VAL A 176 -13.79 -9.79 10.26
CA VAL A 176 -14.04 -8.61 9.41
C VAL A 176 -14.63 -9.03 8.05
N PHE A 177 -14.13 -10.11 7.46
CA PHE A 177 -14.66 -10.62 6.18
C PHE A 177 -16.11 -11.07 6.31
N ASN A 178 -16.42 -11.81 7.36
CA ASN A 178 -17.78 -12.27 7.64
C ASN A 178 -18.71 -11.09 7.91
N LEU A 179 -18.25 -10.08 8.65
CA LEU A 179 -18.99 -8.86 8.90
C LEU A 179 -19.36 -8.18 7.58
N LEU A 180 -18.38 -7.87 6.74
CA LEU A 180 -18.61 -7.16 5.47
C LEU A 180 -19.43 -8.00 4.47
N LYS A 181 -19.33 -9.33 4.51
CA LYS A 181 -20.19 -10.21 3.72
C LYS A 181 -21.66 -10.17 4.17
N SER A 182 -21.90 -10.00 5.47
CA SER A 182 -23.24 -9.91 6.05
C SER A 182 -23.86 -8.51 5.94
N TRP A 183 -23.03 -7.47 5.83
CA TRP A 183 -23.46 -6.08 5.74
C TRP A 183 -24.27 -5.80 4.46
N LYS A 184 -25.54 -5.39 4.61
CA LYS A 184 -26.46 -5.12 3.50
C LYS A 184 -26.60 -3.65 3.13
N LYS A 185 -25.98 -2.75 3.90
CA LYS A 185 -25.98 -1.31 3.65
C LYS A 185 -24.69 -0.90 2.92
N GLY A 186 -24.48 0.40 2.71
CA GLY A 186 -23.28 0.89 2.04
C GLY A 186 -22.01 0.67 2.86
N ALA A 187 -20.91 0.35 2.21
CA ALA A 187 -19.59 0.31 2.84
C ALA A 187 -18.51 0.79 1.87
N ILE A 188 -17.64 1.68 2.35
CA ILE A 188 -16.45 2.15 1.64
C ILE A 188 -15.24 1.66 2.42
N VAL A 189 -14.44 0.79 1.82
CA VAL A 189 -13.35 0.10 2.49
C VAL A 189 -12.04 0.41 1.78
N VAL A 190 -11.16 1.18 2.43
CA VAL A 190 -9.77 1.31 1.99
C VAL A 190 -9.02 0.09 2.50
N SER A 191 -8.39 -0.67 1.59
CA SER A 191 -7.58 -1.81 1.99
C SER A 191 -6.53 -2.19 0.96
N HIS A 192 -5.43 -2.74 1.46
CA HIS A 192 -4.44 -3.47 0.67
C HIS A 192 -4.56 -5.00 0.77
N ASP A 193 -5.51 -5.51 1.56
CA ASP A 193 -5.77 -6.93 1.74
C ASP A 193 -6.56 -7.49 0.55
N ARG A 194 -5.90 -8.32 -0.25
CA ARG A 194 -6.47 -8.89 -1.49
C ARG A 194 -7.63 -9.84 -1.19
N GLU A 195 -7.60 -10.56 -0.06
CA GLU A 195 -8.68 -11.46 0.35
C GLU A 195 -9.91 -10.65 0.77
N LEU A 196 -9.71 -9.54 1.47
CA LEU A 196 -10.79 -8.64 1.81
C LEU A 196 -11.46 -8.06 0.55
N LEU A 197 -10.64 -7.57 -0.38
CA LEU A 197 -11.10 -6.93 -1.61
C LEU A 197 -11.86 -7.91 -2.54
N GLU A 198 -11.63 -9.22 -2.41
CA GLU A 198 -12.38 -10.25 -3.13
C GLU A 198 -13.86 -10.31 -2.68
N SER A 199 -14.18 -9.78 -1.50
CA SER A 199 -15.55 -9.72 -0.97
C SER A 199 -16.34 -8.46 -1.39
N MET A 200 -15.71 -7.53 -2.10
CA MET A 200 -16.31 -6.26 -2.54
C MET A 200 -17.17 -6.42 -3.80
N ASP A 201 -18.16 -5.54 -3.95
CA ASP A 201 -19.05 -5.47 -5.12
C ASP A 201 -18.47 -4.60 -6.24
N ALA A 202 -17.63 -3.62 -5.88
CA ALA A 202 -16.93 -2.75 -6.81
C ALA A 202 -15.57 -2.33 -6.22
N ILE A 203 -14.62 -2.01 -7.10
CA ILE A 203 -13.32 -1.46 -6.75
C ILE A 203 -13.16 -0.09 -7.39
N ILE A 204 -12.81 0.91 -6.60
CA ILE A 204 -12.37 2.23 -7.06
C ILE A 204 -10.86 2.30 -6.92
N GLU A 205 -10.19 2.50 -8.04
CA GLU A 205 -8.76 2.77 -8.07
C GLU A 205 -8.53 4.28 -8.06
N LEU A 206 -7.76 4.74 -7.08
CA LEU A 206 -7.35 6.13 -6.93
C LEU A 206 -5.88 6.27 -7.38
N THR A 207 -5.65 7.14 -8.35
CA THR A 207 -4.34 7.41 -8.99
C THR A 207 -4.04 8.90 -9.00
N ALA A 208 -2.84 9.30 -9.40
CA ALA A 208 -2.53 10.71 -9.65
C ALA A 208 -3.36 11.33 -10.80
N LEU A 209 -3.99 10.52 -11.65
CA LEU A 209 -4.82 10.97 -12.76
C LEU A 209 -6.31 11.14 -12.38
N GLY A 210 -6.69 10.74 -11.16
CA GLY A 210 -8.07 10.72 -10.69
C GLY A 210 -8.51 9.33 -10.22
N ALA A 211 -9.82 9.13 -10.11
CA ALA A 211 -10.41 7.86 -9.69
C ALA A 211 -11.14 7.16 -10.82
N THR A 212 -10.97 5.85 -10.92
CA THR A 212 -11.69 5.00 -11.87
C THR A 212 -12.42 3.90 -11.12
N ARG A 213 -13.70 3.70 -11.45
CA ARG A 213 -14.55 2.67 -10.85
C ARG A 213 -14.61 1.45 -11.75
N TYR A 214 -14.45 0.27 -11.15
CA TYR A 214 -14.57 -1.04 -11.77
C TYR A 214 -15.66 -1.81 -11.04
N GLY A 215 -16.62 -2.35 -11.79
CA GLY A 215 -17.62 -3.26 -11.22
C GLY A 215 -17.00 -4.64 -11.00
N GLY A 216 -17.36 -5.28 -9.89
CA GLY A 216 -16.83 -6.57 -9.52
C GLY A 216 -15.79 -6.53 -8.41
N ASN A 217 -15.33 -7.72 -8.06
CA ASN A 217 -14.38 -7.93 -6.97
C ASN A 217 -12.92 -7.71 -7.40
N TRP A 218 -11.98 -7.94 -6.48
CA TRP A 218 -10.54 -7.79 -6.72
C TRP A 218 -10.03 -8.50 -7.99
N SER A 219 -10.35 -9.79 -8.15
CA SER A 219 -9.91 -10.57 -9.30
C SER A 219 -10.40 -10.01 -10.64
N GLN A 220 -11.67 -9.58 -10.68
CA GLN A 220 -12.28 -8.96 -11.86
C GLN A 220 -11.67 -7.59 -12.16
N TYR A 221 -11.49 -6.75 -11.13
CA TYR A 221 -10.78 -5.47 -11.25
C TYR A 221 -9.38 -5.67 -11.84
N ARG A 222 -8.58 -6.59 -11.29
CA ARG A 222 -7.20 -6.82 -11.74
C ARG A 222 -7.15 -7.25 -13.21
N ALA A 223 -8.03 -8.18 -13.61
CA ALA A 223 -8.12 -8.62 -14.99
C ALA A 223 -8.49 -7.48 -15.94
N ARG A 224 -9.48 -6.65 -15.55
CA ARG A 224 -9.91 -5.51 -16.34
C ARG A 224 -8.85 -4.43 -16.44
N LYS A 225 -8.21 -4.09 -15.31
CA LYS A 225 -7.11 -3.12 -15.24
C LYS A 225 -5.94 -3.52 -16.13
N ALA A 226 -5.58 -4.80 -16.15
CA ALA A 226 -4.52 -5.30 -17.03
C ALA A 226 -4.87 -5.11 -18.52
N GLN A 227 -6.13 -5.33 -18.91
CA GLN A 227 -6.60 -5.09 -20.28
C GLN A 227 -6.57 -3.59 -20.63
N ASP A 228 -7.10 -2.74 -19.75
CA ASP A 228 -7.14 -1.29 -19.97
C ASP A 228 -5.72 -0.70 -20.05
N LEU A 229 -4.79 -1.17 -19.20
CA LEU A 229 -3.38 -0.78 -19.26
C LEU A 229 -2.71 -1.25 -20.55
N ALA A 230 -2.93 -2.50 -20.98
CA ALA A 230 -2.37 -3.03 -22.22
C ALA A 230 -2.89 -2.27 -23.45
N ALA A 231 -4.18 -1.93 -23.48
CA ALA A 231 -4.78 -1.12 -24.53
C ALA A 231 -4.17 0.30 -24.56
N ALA A 232 -4.05 0.96 -23.41
CA ALA A 232 -3.44 2.29 -23.32
C ALA A 232 -1.96 2.27 -23.76
N GLN A 233 -1.20 1.24 -23.39
CA GLN A 233 0.19 1.07 -23.82
C GLN A 233 0.30 0.86 -25.34
N ALA A 234 -0.60 0.08 -25.94
CA ALA A 234 -0.66 -0.11 -27.38
C ALA A 234 -1.00 1.20 -28.12
N ASP A 235 -2.00 1.96 -27.63
CA ASP A 235 -2.38 3.27 -28.16
C ASP A 235 -1.21 4.27 -28.11
N LEU A 236 -0.46 4.29 -27.00
CA LEU A 236 0.73 5.12 -26.85
C LEU A 236 1.82 4.72 -27.85
N ALA A 237 2.13 3.42 -27.95
CA ALA A 237 3.14 2.93 -28.89
C ALA A 237 2.81 3.29 -30.35
N ASP A 238 1.53 3.16 -30.72
CA ASP A 238 1.03 3.56 -32.04
C ASP A 238 1.13 5.07 -32.28
N ALA A 239 0.76 5.88 -31.29
CA ALA A 239 0.84 7.34 -31.39
C ALA A 239 2.31 7.81 -31.49
N GLU A 240 3.21 7.23 -30.71
CA GLU A 240 4.65 7.51 -30.78
C GLU A 240 5.25 7.11 -32.13
N LYS A 241 4.87 5.94 -32.66
CA LYS A 241 5.28 5.50 -34.00
C LYS A 241 4.84 6.47 -35.09
N ARG A 242 3.58 6.92 -35.05
CA ARG A 242 3.05 7.91 -36.00
C ARG A 242 3.78 9.26 -35.88
N ALA A 243 4.01 9.74 -34.66
CA ALA A 243 4.75 10.98 -34.42
C ALA A 243 6.19 10.89 -34.97
N ALA A 244 6.88 9.76 -34.75
CA ALA A 244 8.22 9.53 -35.29
C ALA A 244 8.23 9.44 -36.82
N GLU A 245 7.20 8.85 -37.44
CA GLU A 245 7.07 8.80 -38.90
C GLU A 245 6.82 10.18 -39.51
N VAL A 246 5.88 10.95 -38.96
CA VAL A 246 5.60 12.33 -39.40
C VAL A 246 6.84 13.21 -39.24
N ALA A 247 7.56 13.10 -38.13
CA ALA A 247 8.80 13.83 -37.90
C ALA A 247 9.87 13.50 -38.95
N ARG A 248 10.08 12.21 -39.25
CA ARG A 248 11.02 11.77 -40.31
C ARG A 248 10.62 12.28 -41.69
N ASN A 249 9.33 12.22 -42.03
CA ASN A 249 8.82 12.71 -43.31
C ASN A 249 8.96 14.24 -43.45
N ALA A 250 8.70 14.98 -42.37
CA ALA A 250 8.88 16.43 -42.32
C ALA A 250 10.36 16.81 -42.48
N GLN A 251 11.27 16.12 -41.79
CA GLN A 251 12.71 16.33 -41.93
C GLN A 251 13.18 16.05 -43.36
N ALA A 252 12.79 14.91 -43.93
CA ALA A 252 13.16 14.56 -45.30
C ALA A 252 12.61 15.57 -46.33
N ALA A 253 11.40 16.10 -46.12
CA ALA A 253 10.83 17.15 -46.96
C ALA A 253 11.62 18.48 -46.84
N ALA A 254 12.03 18.86 -45.64
CA ALA A 254 12.85 20.05 -45.38
C ALA A 254 14.25 19.93 -46.04
N GLU A 255 14.90 18.77 -45.92
CA GLU A 255 16.21 18.51 -46.56
C GLU A 255 16.11 18.56 -48.10
N ARG A 256 15.07 17.95 -48.68
CA ARG A 256 14.81 18.04 -50.14
C ARG A 256 14.58 19.47 -50.59
N LYS A 257 13.86 20.27 -49.79
CA LYS A 257 13.65 21.70 -50.06
C LYS A 257 14.96 22.47 -50.01
N ALA A 258 15.74 22.33 -48.94
CA ALA A 258 17.05 22.99 -48.81
C ALA A 258 17.98 22.67 -49.99
N ARG A 259 17.97 21.41 -50.45
CA ARG A 259 18.74 20.99 -51.62
C ARG A 259 18.25 21.65 -52.92
N LYS A 260 16.93 21.75 -53.14
CA LYS A 260 16.34 22.42 -54.30
C LYS A 260 16.62 23.93 -54.29
N ASP A 261 16.47 24.58 -53.14
CA ASP A 261 16.72 26.01 -52.98
C ASP A 261 18.19 26.33 -53.23
N GLY A 262 19.12 25.52 -52.70
CA GLY A 262 20.56 25.64 -52.97
C GLY A 262 20.92 25.42 -54.46
N ALA A 263 20.29 24.45 -55.13
CA ALA A 263 20.47 24.24 -56.57
C ALA A 263 19.92 25.43 -57.39
N GLY A 264 18.77 25.98 -56.99
CA GLY A 264 18.18 27.17 -57.61
C GLY A 264 19.07 28.40 -57.49
N GLN A 265 19.63 28.66 -56.30
CA GLN A 265 20.57 29.77 -56.05
C GLN A 265 21.84 29.66 -56.91
N ARG A 266 22.44 28.46 -57.02
CA ARG A 266 23.61 28.23 -57.88
C ARG A 266 23.30 28.47 -59.35
N LYS A 267 22.10 28.11 -59.81
CA LYS A 267 21.65 28.31 -61.20
C LYS A 267 21.39 29.79 -61.51
N ALA A 268 20.85 30.55 -60.55
CA ALA A 268 20.70 32.00 -60.64
C ALA A 268 22.06 32.72 -60.70
N ALA A 269 23.04 32.28 -59.91
CA ALA A 269 24.40 32.85 -59.90
C ALA A 269 25.17 32.64 -61.21
N ARG A 270 24.88 31.57 -61.98
CA ARG A 270 25.53 31.25 -63.26
C ARG A 270 24.95 32.01 -64.47
N GLY A 271 23.94 32.86 -64.31
CA GLY A 271 23.47 33.80 -65.35
C GLY A 271 22.71 33.20 -66.54
N GLY A 272 22.39 31.90 -66.54
CA GLY A 272 21.83 31.20 -67.71
C GLY A 272 20.31 31.32 -67.95
N ALA A 273 19.59 32.19 -67.23
CA ALA A 273 18.13 32.34 -67.39
C ALA A 273 17.66 33.79 -67.14
N PRO A 274 16.62 34.29 -67.84
CA PRO A 274 16.09 35.64 -67.65
C PRO A 274 15.59 35.90 -66.21
N LYS A 275 15.89 37.10 -65.65
CA LYS A 275 15.50 37.50 -64.27
C LYS A 275 14.01 37.33 -63.99
N ILE A 276 13.15 37.56 -64.99
CA ILE A 276 11.69 37.42 -64.88
C ILE A 276 11.27 35.95 -64.65
N LEU A 277 11.90 35.00 -65.35
CA LEU A 277 11.64 33.57 -65.18
C LEU A 277 12.15 33.06 -63.84
N LEU A 278 13.32 33.53 -63.39
CA LEU A 278 13.86 33.21 -62.07
C LEU A 278 12.97 33.76 -60.94
N GLY A 279 12.45 34.98 -61.09
CA GLY A 279 11.49 35.57 -60.15
C GLY A 279 10.15 34.83 -60.13
N ALA A 280 9.62 34.44 -61.29
CA ALA A 280 8.39 33.65 -61.38
C ALA A 280 8.55 32.25 -60.76
N MET A 281 9.69 31.59 -60.95
CA MET A 281 10.01 30.30 -60.31
C MET A 281 10.17 30.43 -58.79
N LYS A 282 10.83 31.50 -58.33
CA LYS A 282 11.00 31.80 -56.89
C LYS A 282 9.65 32.02 -56.21
N ASN A 283 8.80 32.88 -56.77
CA ASN A 283 7.46 33.17 -56.22
C ASN A 283 6.57 31.91 -56.21
N ARG A 284 6.65 31.08 -57.26
CA ARG A 284 5.91 29.82 -57.33
C ARG A 284 6.41 28.82 -56.28
N SER A 285 7.72 28.72 -56.08
CA SER A 285 8.33 27.93 -55.01
C SER A 285 7.90 28.42 -53.63
N GLU A 286 7.97 29.72 -53.36
CA GLU A 286 7.61 30.31 -52.06
C GLU A 286 6.14 30.07 -51.70
N ASN A 287 5.21 30.25 -52.65
CA ASN A 287 3.78 30.03 -52.42
C ASN A 287 3.42 28.56 -52.15
N THR A 288 3.96 27.62 -52.92
CA THR A 288 3.67 26.19 -52.74
C THR A 288 4.39 25.62 -51.51
N SER A 289 5.62 26.08 -51.28
CA SER A 289 6.45 25.62 -50.16
C SER A 289 5.95 26.14 -48.82
N GLY A 290 5.46 27.38 -48.75
CA GLY A 290 4.93 27.95 -47.51
C GLY A 290 3.67 27.25 -47.02
N SER A 291 2.80 26.82 -47.94
CA SER A 291 1.62 26.01 -47.59
C SER A 291 2.00 24.60 -47.12
N ALA A 292 2.87 23.91 -47.87
CA ALA A 292 3.31 22.56 -47.53
C ALA A 292 4.12 22.49 -46.22
N THR A 293 4.96 23.48 -45.95
CA THR A 293 5.72 23.57 -44.69
C THR A 293 4.77 23.77 -43.51
N ARG A 294 3.77 24.65 -43.64
CA ARG A 294 2.75 24.88 -42.59
C ARG A 294 1.90 23.63 -42.34
N LEU A 295 1.53 22.91 -43.39
CA LEU A 295 0.77 21.65 -43.26
C LEU A 295 1.60 20.58 -42.55
N ALA A 296 2.85 20.38 -42.96
CA ALA A 296 3.76 19.42 -42.33
C ALA A 296 4.02 19.76 -40.86
N GLU A 297 4.18 21.04 -40.54
CA GLU A 297 4.36 21.49 -39.16
C GLU A 297 3.11 21.26 -38.31
N ARG A 298 1.91 21.55 -38.85
CA ARG A 298 0.65 21.22 -38.15
C ARG A 298 0.50 19.73 -37.90
N GLN A 299 0.70 18.89 -38.93
CA GLN A 299 0.64 17.43 -38.77
C GLN A 299 1.63 16.91 -37.74
N ARG A 300 2.83 17.51 -37.68
CA ARG A 300 3.84 17.21 -36.67
C ARG A 300 3.32 17.55 -35.29
N THR A 301 2.84 18.77 -35.08
CA THR A 301 2.24 19.21 -33.81
C THR A 301 1.09 18.31 -33.39
N ASP A 302 0.12 18.06 -34.27
CA ASP A 302 -1.04 17.21 -34.00
C ASP A 302 -0.61 15.78 -33.60
N ALA A 303 0.39 15.21 -34.28
CA ALA A 303 0.89 13.87 -33.96
C ALA A 303 1.62 13.84 -32.60
N PHE A 304 2.39 14.89 -32.27
CA PHE A 304 3.04 15.01 -30.96
C PHE A 304 2.02 15.24 -29.84
N GLU A 305 0.98 16.05 -30.06
CA GLU A 305 -0.10 16.27 -29.11
C GLU A 305 -0.92 15.00 -28.88
N ALA A 306 -1.20 14.23 -29.94
CA ALA A 306 -1.86 12.94 -29.82
C ALA A 306 -1.02 11.94 -28.99
N ALA A 307 0.30 11.88 -29.23
CA ALA A 307 1.21 11.06 -28.43
C ALA A 307 1.31 11.54 -26.98
N ALA A 308 1.33 12.85 -26.73
CA ALA A 308 1.30 13.42 -25.40
C ALA A 308 0.00 13.10 -24.65
N THR A 309 -1.14 13.18 -25.35
CA THR A 309 -2.46 12.84 -24.80
C THR A 309 -2.55 11.35 -24.47
N ALA A 310 -2.08 10.47 -25.36
CA ALA A 310 -2.03 9.04 -25.10
C ALA A 310 -1.13 8.71 -23.90
N ARG A 311 0.02 9.41 -23.78
CA ARG A 311 0.92 9.27 -22.63
C ARG A 311 0.27 9.71 -21.33
N GLY A 312 -0.49 10.82 -21.36
CA GLY A 312 -1.19 11.34 -20.18
C GLY A 312 -2.29 10.43 -19.63
N ARG A 313 -2.75 9.42 -20.40
CA ARG A 313 -3.71 8.40 -19.92
C ARG A 313 -3.05 7.29 -19.10
N ILE A 314 -1.73 7.17 -19.17
CA ILE A 314 -0.96 6.18 -18.42
C ILE A 314 -0.29 6.91 -17.26
N GLU A 315 -0.58 6.48 -16.05
CA GLU A 315 0.10 7.00 -14.87
C GLU A 315 1.61 6.70 -14.99
N VAL A 316 2.43 7.75 -14.99
CA VAL A 316 3.89 7.59 -15.07
C VAL A 316 4.40 7.14 -13.71
N LEU A 317 4.54 5.83 -13.56
CA LEU A 317 5.08 5.20 -12.37
C LEU A 317 6.53 4.82 -12.61
N GLN A 318 7.37 5.08 -11.61
CA GLN A 318 8.68 4.44 -11.55
C GLN A 318 8.44 2.99 -11.12
N PRO A 319 8.70 1.98 -11.98
CA PRO A 319 8.42 0.60 -11.63
C PRO A 319 9.26 0.22 -10.42
N LEU A 320 8.57 -0.21 -9.36
CA LEU A 320 9.21 -0.64 -8.14
C LEU A 320 9.82 -2.02 -8.37
N SER A 321 11.10 -2.17 -8.01
CA SER A 321 11.77 -3.46 -8.04
C SER A 321 12.56 -3.66 -6.75
N VAL A 322 12.51 -4.88 -6.24
CA VAL A 322 13.27 -5.34 -5.07
C VAL A 322 14.10 -6.51 -5.54
N ILE A 323 15.41 -6.31 -5.66
CA ILE A 323 16.35 -7.33 -6.12
C ILE A 323 17.28 -7.68 -4.98
N LEU A 324 17.05 -8.82 -4.35
CA LEU A 324 17.90 -9.34 -3.29
C LEU A 324 19.15 -10.00 -3.91
N PRO A 325 20.36 -9.69 -3.41
CA PRO A 325 21.58 -10.39 -3.82
C PRO A 325 21.55 -11.86 -3.35
N PRO A 326 22.26 -12.76 -4.05
CA PRO A 326 22.25 -14.18 -3.71
C PRO A 326 22.99 -14.45 -2.39
N ALA A 327 22.36 -15.20 -1.50
CA ALA A 327 22.91 -15.74 -0.27
C ALA A 327 23.74 -17.00 -0.50
N ARG A 328 23.55 -17.72 -1.62
CA ARG A 328 24.27 -18.96 -1.98
C ARG A 328 24.21 -20.02 -0.88
N LEU A 329 23.03 -20.22 -0.30
CA LEU A 329 22.84 -21.18 0.77
C LEU A 329 22.77 -22.62 0.23
N ASN A 330 23.63 -23.50 0.76
CA ASN A 330 23.62 -24.92 0.40
C ASN A 330 22.38 -25.63 0.98
N PRO A 331 21.68 -26.49 0.21
CA PRO A 331 20.47 -27.18 0.67
C PRO A 331 20.63 -28.04 1.93
N GLY A 332 21.83 -28.55 2.23
CA GLY A 332 22.11 -29.38 3.41
C GLY A 332 22.62 -28.62 4.64
N ARG A 333 22.79 -27.28 4.57
CA ARG A 333 23.30 -26.49 5.69
C ARG A 333 22.19 -26.23 6.70
N SER A 334 22.40 -26.61 7.97
CA SER A 334 21.49 -26.23 9.06
C SER A 334 21.58 -24.72 9.31
N VAL A 335 20.42 -24.07 9.42
CA VAL A 335 20.28 -22.62 9.55
C VAL A 335 19.76 -22.23 10.94
N VAL A 336 18.73 -22.92 11.41
CA VAL A 336 18.14 -22.77 12.74
C VAL A 336 17.94 -24.16 13.33
N THR A 337 18.28 -24.34 14.61
CA THR A 337 17.96 -25.53 15.38
C THR A 337 17.59 -25.11 16.80
N LEU A 338 16.35 -25.41 17.17
CA LEU A 338 15.77 -25.25 18.50
C LEU A 338 15.52 -26.66 19.04
N ASP A 339 15.99 -26.93 20.25
CA ASP A 339 15.81 -28.22 20.92
C ASP A 339 15.22 -27.99 22.32
N THR A 340 13.96 -28.39 22.52
CA THR A 340 13.19 -28.28 23.77
C THR A 340 13.23 -26.89 24.41
N VAL A 341 13.06 -25.86 23.58
CA VAL A 341 13.22 -24.47 24.01
C VAL A 341 12.00 -23.98 24.78
N THR A 342 12.24 -23.49 25.99
CA THR A 342 11.24 -22.79 26.81
C THR A 342 11.71 -21.37 27.09
N ALA A 343 10.85 -20.38 26.83
CA ALA A 343 11.19 -18.96 26.97
C ALA A 343 9.97 -18.10 27.29
N GLY A 344 10.21 -16.96 27.97
CA GLY A 344 9.19 -15.98 28.30
C GLY A 344 9.77 -14.76 29.00
N TYR A 345 8.93 -13.77 29.29
CA TYR A 345 9.32 -12.53 29.98
C TYR A 345 9.03 -12.57 31.49
N SER A 346 7.97 -13.27 31.90
CA SER A 346 7.53 -13.36 33.29
C SER A 346 7.86 -14.72 33.87
N LEU A 347 8.57 -14.74 35.00
CA LEU A 347 8.85 -15.98 35.75
C LEU A 347 7.54 -16.76 35.97
N ASN A 348 7.57 -18.07 35.69
CA ASN A 348 6.46 -19.03 35.81
C ASN A 348 5.35 -18.97 34.74
N HIS A 349 5.40 -18.03 33.79
CA HIS A 349 4.49 -17.99 32.66
C HIS A 349 5.28 -18.04 31.34
N PRO A 350 5.85 -19.21 30.96
CA PRO A 350 6.55 -19.35 29.70
C PRO A 350 5.58 -19.15 28.55
N VAL A 351 5.97 -18.26 27.64
CA VAL A 351 5.24 -17.96 26.39
C VAL A 351 5.50 -19.07 25.37
N ILE A 352 6.72 -19.60 25.33
CA ILE A 352 7.12 -20.74 24.51
C ILE A 352 7.48 -21.89 25.45
N ARG A 353 6.97 -23.09 25.16
CA ARG A 353 7.17 -24.29 25.98
C ARG A 353 7.67 -25.45 25.13
N ASP A 354 8.81 -26.02 25.53
CA ASP A 354 9.42 -27.24 24.98
C ASP A 354 9.45 -27.30 23.43
N LEU A 355 9.64 -26.16 22.79
CA LEU A 355 9.56 -26.04 21.33
C LEU A 355 10.83 -26.59 20.68
N SER A 356 10.66 -27.60 19.82
CA SER A 356 11.74 -28.18 19.01
C SER A 356 11.46 -27.98 17.53
N PHE A 357 12.41 -27.40 16.81
CA PHE A 357 12.22 -26.99 15.42
C PHE A 357 13.57 -26.76 14.73
N ALA A 358 13.70 -27.17 13.48
CA ALA A 358 14.92 -26.96 12.70
C ALA A 358 14.62 -26.53 11.26
N ILE A 359 15.47 -25.68 10.69
CA ILE A 359 15.44 -25.21 9.30
C ILE A 359 16.74 -25.62 8.62
N THR A 360 16.64 -26.30 7.48
CA THR A 360 17.82 -26.72 6.68
C THR A 360 17.72 -26.21 5.26
N GLY A 361 18.80 -25.61 4.75
CA GLY A 361 18.82 -25.06 3.40
C GLY A 361 17.88 -23.87 3.21
N PRO A 362 17.49 -23.55 1.95
CA PRO A 362 16.67 -22.38 1.62
C PRO A 362 15.18 -22.63 1.84
N GLU A 363 14.84 -23.17 3.02
CA GLU A 363 13.46 -23.35 3.46
C GLU A 363 12.79 -22.00 3.73
N ARG A 364 11.51 -21.89 3.37
CA ARG A 364 10.67 -20.74 3.68
C ARG A 364 9.62 -21.15 4.70
N VAL A 365 9.72 -20.60 5.91
CA VAL A 365 8.87 -20.97 7.04
C VAL A 365 8.02 -19.78 7.48
N ALA A 366 6.71 -19.96 7.51
CA ALA A 366 5.80 -19.00 8.11
C ALA A 366 5.57 -19.33 9.58
N ILE A 367 5.71 -18.34 10.46
CA ILE A 367 5.29 -18.42 11.85
C ILE A 367 3.90 -17.81 11.94
N THR A 368 2.93 -18.63 12.29
CA THR A 368 1.51 -18.25 12.39
C THR A 368 0.98 -18.55 13.79
N GLY A 369 -0.09 -17.88 14.20
CA GLY A 369 -0.72 -18.09 15.50
C GLY A 369 -1.50 -16.85 15.93
N ALA A 370 -2.37 -16.97 16.92
CA ALA A 370 -3.15 -15.84 17.42
C ALA A 370 -2.26 -14.68 17.90
N ASN A 371 -2.82 -13.48 17.99
CA ASN A 371 -2.15 -12.38 18.67
C ASN A 371 -1.87 -12.77 20.13
N GLY A 372 -0.62 -12.61 20.57
CA GLY A 372 -0.17 -13.05 21.89
C GLY A 372 0.37 -14.48 21.97
N ALA A 373 0.30 -15.29 20.91
CA ALA A 373 0.80 -16.68 20.89
C ALA A 373 2.36 -16.80 20.94
N GLY A 374 3.09 -15.71 21.15
CA GLY A 374 4.56 -15.75 21.29
C GLY A 374 5.37 -15.65 20.00
N LYS A 375 4.76 -15.22 18.87
CA LYS A 375 5.47 -15.05 17.58
C LYS A 375 6.72 -14.18 17.70
N THR A 376 6.55 -12.95 18.20
CA THR A 376 7.67 -12.02 18.44
C THR A 376 8.64 -12.53 19.50
N THR A 377 8.16 -13.28 20.50
CA THR A 377 9.02 -13.94 21.49
C THR A 377 9.91 -14.99 20.84
N LEU A 378 9.39 -15.77 19.91
CA LEU A 378 10.17 -16.76 19.16
C LEU A 378 11.23 -16.07 18.29
N LEU A 379 10.86 -14.98 17.62
CA LEU A 379 11.83 -14.17 16.88
C LEU A 379 12.92 -13.58 17.79
N ALA A 380 12.57 -13.14 19.00
CA ALA A 380 13.53 -12.65 19.99
C ALA A 380 14.50 -13.75 20.46
N VAL A 381 14.01 -14.98 20.63
CA VAL A 381 14.85 -16.14 20.96
C VAL A 381 15.78 -16.52 19.81
N ILE A 382 15.26 -16.62 18.58
CA ILE A 382 16.06 -16.95 17.39
C ILE A 382 17.11 -15.86 17.13
N SER A 383 16.76 -14.58 17.30
CA SER A 383 17.69 -13.46 17.11
C SER A 383 18.69 -13.27 18.26
N GLY A 384 18.58 -14.03 19.35
CA GLY A 384 19.44 -13.91 20.53
C GLY A 384 19.12 -12.69 21.42
N ARG A 385 18.06 -11.94 21.14
CA ARG A 385 17.57 -10.82 21.97
C ARG A 385 16.95 -11.31 23.29
N LEU A 386 16.47 -12.55 23.32
CA LEU A 386 15.93 -13.21 24.51
C LEU A 386 16.62 -14.56 24.72
N ALA A 387 17.28 -14.74 25.87
CA ALA A 387 17.85 -16.04 26.24
C ALA A 387 16.73 -17.02 26.63
N PRO A 388 16.80 -18.29 26.17
CA PRO A 388 15.86 -19.30 26.62
C PRO A 388 16.10 -19.65 28.09
N TRP A 389 15.04 -20.02 28.81
CA TRP A 389 15.13 -20.51 30.19
C TRP A 389 15.65 -21.95 30.23
N SER A 390 15.29 -22.77 29.23
CA SER A 390 15.78 -24.13 29.03
C SER A 390 15.82 -24.47 27.54
N GLY A 391 16.54 -25.56 27.21
CA GLY A 391 16.74 -26.00 25.82
C GLY A 391 17.94 -25.36 25.15
N THR A 392 18.17 -25.68 23.88
CA THR A 392 19.30 -25.12 23.10
C THR A 392 18.83 -24.43 21.84
N VAL A 393 19.47 -23.30 21.52
CA VAL A 393 19.20 -22.48 20.34
C VAL A 393 20.50 -22.35 19.55
N ARG A 394 20.50 -22.80 18.31
CA ARG A 394 21.62 -22.65 17.37
C ARG A 394 21.11 -21.99 16.10
N VAL A 395 21.70 -20.84 15.76
CA VAL A 395 21.33 -20.07 14.58
C VAL A 395 22.60 -19.69 13.84
N THR A 396 22.53 -19.65 12.51
CA THR A 396 23.63 -19.18 11.68
C THR A 396 24.02 -17.73 12.04
N PRO A 397 25.32 -17.38 12.11
CA PRO A 397 25.75 -16.06 12.57
C PRO A 397 25.38 -14.93 11.59
N ASP A 398 25.27 -15.25 10.30
CA ASP A 398 24.92 -14.35 9.20
C ASP A 398 23.39 -14.26 8.99
N MET A 399 22.64 -14.03 10.07
CA MET A 399 21.19 -13.79 10.03
C MET A 399 20.86 -12.30 10.06
N ALA A 400 19.65 -11.96 9.61
CA ALA A 400 19.11 -10.63 9.79
C ALA A 400 17.61 -10.64 10.11
N LEU A 401 17.20 -9.75 11.00
CA LEU A 401 15.82 -9.58 11.45
C LEU A 401 15.33 -8.18 11.10
N LEU A 402 14.28 -8.12 10.28
CA LEU A 402 13.47 -6.93 10.04
C LEU A 402 12.18 -7.10 10.85
N ASP A 403 12.09 -6.42 12.00
CA ASP A 403 10.85 -6.38 12.77
C ASP A 403 9.83 -5.41 12.14
N GLN A 404 8.62 -5.37 12.71
CA GLN A 404 7.49 -4.59 12.17
C GLN A 404 7.81 -3.10 11.97
N SER A 405 8.69 -2.53 12.79
CA SER A 405 9.09 -1.11 12.71
C SER A 405 10.44 -0.90 12.01
N VAL A 406 11.08 -1.97 11.55
CA VAL A 406 12.43 -1.95 10.97
C VAL A 406 13.41 -1.24 11.94
N SER A 407 13.35 -1.61 13.22
CA SER A 407 14.04 -0.92 14.32
C SER A 407 15.57 -0.94 14.23
N LEU A 408 16.13 -1.77 13.35
CA LEU A 408 17.56 -1.78 13.05
C LEU A 408 18.05 -0.50 12.38
N LEU A 409 17.15 0.30 11.79
CA LEU A 409 17.46 1.60 11.22
C LEU A 409 17.17 2.70 12.24
N ASP A 410 18.16 3.54 12.53
CA ASP A 410 17.96 4.75 13.33
C ASP A 410 17.13 5.76 12.50
N PRO A 411 15.95 6.20 13.00
CA PRO A 411 15.07 7.14 12.30
C PRO A 411 15.71 8.51 12.03
N ASN A 412 16.70 8.91 12.82
CA ASN A 412 17.36 10.21 12.70
C ASN A 412 18.47 10.22 11.65
N LEU A 413 18.95 9.05 11.23
CA LEU A 413 20.01 8.90 10.25
C LEU A 413 19.45 8.74 8.84
N SER A 414 20.24 9.12 7.84
CA SER A 414 19.94 8.81 6.45
C SER A 414 20.01 7.31 6.17
N ILE A 415 19.37 6.86 5.09
CA ILE A 415 19.49 5.47 4.62
C ILE A 415 20.97 5.10 4.44
N ARG A 416 21.76 5.99 3.84
CA ARG A 416 23.20 5.81 3.63
C ARG A 416 23.98 5.66 4.94
N GLU A 417 23.69 6.49 5.94
CA GLU A 417 24.38 6.43 7.23
C GLU A 417 24.06 5.13 7.97
N ASN A 418 22.77 4.75 7.99
CA ASN A 418 22.36 3.45 8.51
C ASN A 418 23.07 2.27 7.83
N PHE A 419 23.17 2.30 6.49
CA PHE A 419 23.91 1.31 5.73
C PHE A 419 25.37 1.20 6.21
N ARG A 420 26.05 2.34 6.38
CA ARG A 420 27.45 2.39 6.81
C ARG A 420 27.64 1.97 8.26
N CYS A 421 26.67 2.21 9.13
CA CYS A 421 26.69 1.70 10.51
C CYS A 421 26.61 0.16 10.54
N LEU A 422 25.82 -0.43 9.64
CA LEU A 422 25.66 -1.89 9.54
C LEU A 422 26.82 -2.56 8.79
N HIS A 423 27.45 -1.84 7.86
CA HIS A 423 28.60 -2.31 7.07
C HIS A 423 29.78 -1.32 7.14
N PRO A 424 30.49 -1.23 8.28
CA PRO A 424 31.61 -0.28 8.44
C PRO A 424 32.74 -0.49 7.42
N ASP A 425 32.91 -1.72 6.95
CA ASP A 425 33.96 -2.12 6.00
C ASP A 425 33.57 -1.89 4.53
N ALA A 426 32.31 -1.50 4.25
CA ALA A 426 31.87 -1.25 2.88
C ALA A 426 32.33 0.13 2.38
N ASP A 427 32.84 0.17 1.15
CA ASP A 427 33.18 1.43 0.49
C ASP A 427 31.95 2.18 -0.04
N GLU A 428 32.14 3.45 -0.40
CA GLU A 428 31.06 4.33 -0.88
C GLU A 428 30.41 3.79 -2.19
N ASN A 429 31.18 3.11 -3.03
CA ASN A 429 30.68 2.56 -4.28
C ASN A 429 29.79 1.34 -4.05
N ALA A 430 30.19 0.45 -3.14
CA ALA A 430 29.39 -0.70 -2.71
C ALA A 430 28.09 -0.25 -2.05
N CYS A 431 28.15 0.76 -1.18
CA CYS A 431 26.97 1.37 -0.57
C CYS A 431 25.99 1.90 -1.65
N ARG A 432 26.47 2.72 -2.59
CA ARG A 432 25.64 3.25 -3.69
C ARG A 432 25.07 2.16 -4.56
N ALA A 433 25.86 1.14 -4.89
CA ALA A 433 25.41 0.02 -5.70
C ALA A 433 24.33 -0.80 -4.99
N ALA A 434 24.47 -1.02 -3.67
CA ALA A 434 23.47 -1.69 -2.86
C ALA A 434 22.14 -0.93 -2.79
N LEU A 435 22.19 0.35 -2.43
CA LEU A 435 21.00 1.20 -2.33
C LEU A 435 20.31 1.39 -3.70
N ALA A 436 21.08 1.48 -4.79
CA ALA A 436 20.53 1.61 -6.13
C ALA A 436 19.72 0.39 -6.60
N ARG A 437 20.01 -0.84 -6.12
CA ARG A 437 19.22 -2.05 -6.41
C ARG A 437 17.80 -1.98 -5.84
N PHE A 438 17.60 -1.17 -4.80
CA PHE A 438 16.32 -0.92 -4.16
C PHE A 438 15.74 0.45 -4.51
N MET A 439 16.27 1.08 -5.58
CA MET A 439 15.83 2.37 -6.12
C MET A 439 16.16 3.60 -5.24
N PHE A 440 17.07 3.50 -4.28
CA PHE A 440 17.59 4.64 -3.52
C PHE A 440 18.85 5.19 -4.20
N ARG A 441 18.67 5.99 -5.24
CA ARG A 441 19.76 6.62 -6.01
C ARG A 441 19.96 8.08 -5.60
N ALA A 442 21.21 8.54 -5.66
CA ALA A 442 21.58 9.95 -5.39
C ALA A 442 20.96 10.46 -4.07
N ASP A 443 20.23 11.57 -4.12
CA ASP A 443 19.66 12.23 -2.95
C ASP A 443 18.66 11.37 -2.18
N ALA A 444 18.02 10.39 -2.83
CA ALA A 444 17.12 9.46 -2.14
C ALA A 444 17.85 8.61 -1.08
N ALA A 445 19.16 8.36 -1.24
CA ALA A 445 19.96 7.67 -0.23
C ALA A 445 20.30 8.56 0.99
N LEU A 446 20.18 9.88 0.84
CA LEU A 446 20.44 10.87 1.89
C LEU A 446 19.19 11.22 2.70
N GLN A 447 18.02 10.71 2.29
CA GLN A 447 16.77 10.90 3.01
C GLN A 447 16.83 10.22 4.40
N SER A 448 16.34 10.91 5.43
CA SER A 448 16.18 10.36 6.78
C SER A 448 15.14 9.24 6.79
N THR A 449 15.48 8.12 7.43
CA THR A 449 14.61 6.92 7.50
C THR A 449 13.28 7.18 8.20
N GLY A 450 13.25 8.09 9.19
CA GLY A 450 12.00 8.48 9.88
C GLY A 450 10.98 9.22 8.99
N THR A 451 11.39 9.69 7.81
CA THR A 451 10.50 10.35 6.83
C THR A 451 9.97 9.41 5.75
N LEU A 452 10.43 8.16 5.73
CA LEU A 452 10.06 7.19 4.71
C LEU A 452 8.66 6.64 4.96
N SER A 453 7.91 6.38 3.87
CA SER A 453 6.70 5.56 3.97
C SER A 453 7.05 4.12 4.38
N GLY A 454 6.10 3.35 4.90
CA GLY A 454 6.34 1.95 5.32
C GLY A 454 7.02 1.09 4.25
N GLY A 455 6.59 1.21 2.99
CA GLY A 455 7.22 0.49 1.86
C GLY A 455 8.57 1.04 1.42
N GLN A 456 8.87 2.31 1.68
CA GLN A 456 10.23 2.81 1.54
C GLN A 456 11.12 2.30 2.68
N LEU A 457 10.60 2.29 3.92
CA LEU A 457 11.34 1.86 5.10
C LEU A 457 11.72 0.38 5.03
N LEU A 458 10.78 -0.51 4.68
CA LEU A 458 11.08 -1.93 4.50
C LEU A 458 12.13 -2.16 3.41
N ARG A 459 12.02 -1.47 2.27
CA ARG A 459 13.03 -1.57 1.20
C ARG A 459 14.39 -1.04 1.64
N ALA A 460 14.43 0.05 2.39
CA ALA A 460 15.66 0.58 2.95
C ALA A 460 16.27 -0.44 3.93
N GLY A 461 15.44 -1.08 4.75
CA GLY A 461 15.85 -2.17 5.65
C GLY A 461 16.43 -3.35 4.88
N LEU A 462 15.73 -3.86 3.86
CA LEU A 462 16.22 -4.93 2.99
C LEU A 462 17.51 -4.52 2.27
N ALA A 463 17.63 -3.29 1.79
CA ALA A 463 18.84 -2.79 1.15
C ALA A 463 20.04 -2.73 2.11
N CYS A 464 19.81 -2.27 3.33
CA CYS A 464 20.82 -2.19 4.38
C CYS A 464 21.24 -3.58 4.86
N VAL A 465 20.29 -4.49 5.03
CA VAL A 465 20.56 -5.85 5.52
C VAL A 465 21.27 -6.70 4.46
N THR A 466 20.76 -6.69 3.23
CA THR A 466 21.26 -7.59 2.18
C THR A 466 22.39 -6.99 1.36
N GLY A 467 22.65 -5.68 1.48
CA GLY A 467 23.61 -4.98 0.65
C GLY A 467 25.08 -5.11 1.05
N GLY A 468 25.39 -5.83 2.13
CA GLY A 468 26.76 -6.14 2.55
C GLY A 468 27.53 -7.03 1.59
N VAL A 469 28.77 -7.38 1.96
CA VAL A 469 29.68 -8.24 1.14
C VAL A 469 29.06 -9.60 0.84
N SER A 470 28.28 -10.14 1.78
CA SER A 470 27.50 -11.36 1.64
C SER A 470 26.07 -11.13 2.11
N ALA A 471 25.08 -11.58 1.34
CA ALA A 471 23.70 -11.60 1.78
C ALA A 471 23.52 -12.62 2.93
N PRO A 472 22.64 -12.36 3.90
CA PRO A 472 22.48 -13.24 5.07
C PRO A 472 21.92 -14.60 4.67
N SER A 473 22.43 -15.71 5.20
CA SER A 473 21.81 -17.02 4.91
C SER A 473 20.41 -17.20 5.51
N LEU A 474 20.04 -16.39 6.51
CA LEU A 474 18.70 -16.35 7.10
C LEU A 474 18.16 -14.91 7.13
N LEU A 475 17.00 -14.69 6.51
CA LEU A 475 16.25 -13.45 6.63
C LEU A 475 14.94 -13.70 7.40
N ILE A 476 14.73 -12.93 8.46
CA ILE A 476 13.56 -12.97 9.32
C ILE A 476 12.75 -11.69 9.12
N LEU A 477 11.47 -11.82 8.81
CA LEU A 477 10.55 -10.71 8.55
C LEU A 477 9.35 -10.79 9.51
N ASP A 478 9.10 -9.75 10.30
CA ASP A 478 7.93 -9.64 11.17
C ASP A 478 6.86 -8.72 10.55
N GLU A 479 5.77 -9.30 10.09
CA GLU A 479 4.64 -8.61 9.42
C GLU A 479 5.07 -7.64 8.30
N PRO A 480 5.82 -8.09 7.28
CA PRO A 480 6.43 -7.21 6.28
C PRO A 480 5.42 -6.51 5.37
N THR A 481 4.19 -7.01 5.28
CA THR A 481 3.16 -6.42 4.40
C THR A 481 2.37 -5.30 5.07
N ASN A 482 2.47 -5.15 6.40
CA ASN A 482 1.77 -4.08 7.09
C ASN A 482 2.24 -2.71 6.56
N HIS A 483 1.27 -1.83 6.27
CA HIS A 483 1.52 -0.48 5.75
C HIS A 483 2.11 -0.41 4.32
N LEU A 484 2.18 -1.52 3.60
CA LEU A 484 2.55 -1.53 2.17
C LEU A 484 1.33 -1.36 1.28
N ASP A 485 1.49 -0.62 0.18
CA ASP A 485 0.51 -0.66 -0.91
C ASP A 485 0.69 -1.92 -1.78
N ILE A 486 -0.33 -2.23 -2.59
CA ILE A 486 -0.37 -3.47 -3.39
C ILE A 486 0.84 -3.60 -4.33
N ASP A 487 1.30 -2.50 -4.92
CA ASP A 487 2.47 -2.49 -5.81
C ASP A 487 3.76 -2.75 -5.03
N SER A 488 3.88 -2.20 -3.82
CA SER A 488 4.99 -2.47 -2.90
C SER A 488 5.01 -3.92 -2.43
N ILE A 489 3.85 -4.47 -2.09
CA ILE A 489 3.71 -5.89 -1.74
C ILE A 489 4.19 -6.75 -2.91
N ALA A 490 3.71 -6.49 -4.13
CA ALA A 490 4.11 -7.25 -5.32
C ALA A 490 5.62 -7.21 -5.61
N ALA A 491 6.26 -6.05 -5.42
CA ALA A 491 7.70 -5.91 -5.61
C ALA A 491 8.48 -6.70 -4.56
N VAL A 492 8.07 -6.64 -3.28
CA VAL A 492 8.69 -7.40 -2.18
C VAL A 492 8.48 -8.91 -2.36
N GLU A 493 7.28 -9.34 -2.75
CA GLU A 493 6.97 -10.73 -3.08
C GLU A 493 7.92 -11.27 -4.16
N ALA A 494 8.11 -10.53 -5.25
CA ALA A 494 9.00 -10.92 -6.33
C ALA A 494 10.47 -11.03 -5.86
N GLY A 495 10.93 -10.07 -5.05
CA GLY A 495 12.28 -10.09 -4.48
C GLY A 495 12.50 -11.29 -3.55
N LEU A 496 11.59 -11.53 -2.60
CA LEU A 496 11.68 -12.64 -1.64
C LEU A 496 11.53 -14.01 -2.30
N ARG A 497 10.69 -14.13 -3.33
CA ARG A 497 10.56 -15.36 -4.11
C ARG A 497 11.86 -15.73 -4.82
N ALA A 498 12.59 -14.74 -5.32
CA ALA A 498 13.88 -14.93 -5.97
C ALA A 498 15.04 -15.19 -4.99
N TYR A 499 14.82 -14.99 -3.69
CA TYR A 499 15.83 -15.20 -2.66
C TYR A 499 16.18 -16.68 -2.50
N ASP A 500 17.48 -16.97 -2.51
CA ASP A 500 18.07 -18.31 -2.39
C ASP A 500 18.61 -18.63 -0.98
N GLY A 501 18.32 -17.78 0.01
CA GLY A 501 18.54 -18.05 1.43
C GLY A 501 17.30 -18.60 2.14
N ALA A 502 17.43 -18.93 3.41
CA ALA A 502 16.30 -19.33 4.24
C ALA A 502 15.47 -18.10 4.65
N LEU A 503 14.14 -18.28 4.74
CA LEU A 503 13.21 -17.25 5.16
C LEU A 503 12.40 -17.71 6.38
N ILE A 504 12.32 -16.85 7.40
CA ILE A 504 11.29 -16.93 8.44
C ILE A 504 10.41 -15.70 8.30
N VAL A 505 9.11 -15.90 8.18
CA VAL A 505 8.15 -14.80 8.00
C VAL A 505 7.02 -14.95 9.00
N VAL A 506 6.77 -13.91 9.80
CA VAL A 506 5.50 -13.76 10.52
C VAL A 506 4.57 -12.96 9.61
N SER A 507 3.46 -13.57 9.20
CA SER A 507 2.43 -12.85 8.43
C SER A 507 1.09 -13.56 8.55
N HIS A 508 0.03 -12.76 8.54
CA HIS A 508 -1.35 -13.20 8.47
C HIS A 508 -1.97 -13.15 7.06
N ASP A 509 -1.18 -12.76 6.05
CA ASP A 509 -1.61 -12.63 4.65
C ASP A 509 -1.28 -13.91 3.86
N GLU A 510 -2.30 -14.72 3.50
CA GLU A 510 -2.07 -15.98 2.78
C GLU A 510 -1.63 -15.73 1.35
N SER A 511 -2.17 -14.70 0.69
CA SER A 511 -1.78 -14.31 -0.66
C SER A 511 -0.28 -13.99 -0.73
N PHE A 512 0.25 -13.29 0.28
CA PHE A 512 1.67 -12.98 0.40
C PHE A 512 2.52 -14.23 0.62
N LEU A 513 2.11 -15.08 1.57
CA LEU A 513 2.83 -16.32 1.89
C LEU A 513 2.89 -17.28 0.69
N GLU A 514 1.81 -17.40 -0.07
CA GLU A 514 1.79 -18.17 -1.31
C GLU A 514 2.70 -17.55 -2.38
N ALA A 515 2.68 -16.23 -2.54
CA ALA A 515 3.47 -15.53 -3.55
C ALA A 515 4.98 -15.71 -3.36
N ILE A 516 5.45 -15.75 -2.11
CA ILE A 516 6.87 -15.99 -1.78
C ILE A 516 7.29 -17.46 -1.85
N GLY A 517 6.34 -18.39 -2.06
CA GLY A 517 6.62 -19.82 -2.21
C GLY A 517 6.90 -20.53 -0.88
N LEU A 518 6.03 -20.32 0.10
CA LEU A 518 6.07 -20.95 1.42
C LEU A 518 6.31 -22.47 1.35
N THR A 519 7.25 -22.97 2.16
CA THR A 519 7.59 -24.40 2.23
C THR A 519 6.92 -25.09 3.42
N ARG A 520 6.88 -24.41 4.58
CA ARG A 520 6.37 -25.00 5.83
C ARG A 520 5.73 -23.93 6.71
N ARG A 521 4.75 -24.34 7.53
CA ARG A 521 4.14 -23.50 8.58
C ARG A 521 4.55 -24.01 9.96
N LEU A 522 4.88 -23.09 10.84
CA LEU A 522 4.99 -23.32 12.28
C LEU A 522 3.84 -22.58 12.95
N VAL A 523 2.89 -23.33 13.52
CA VAL A 523 1.75 -22.76 14.24
C VAL A 523 2.09 -22.70 15.72
N LEU A 524 2.11 -21.50 16.29
CA LEU A 524 2.21 -21.27 17.73
C LEU A 524 0.81 -21.21 18.33
N THR A 525 0.64 -21.86 19.47
CA THR A 525 -0.63 -22.02 20.20
C THR A 525 -0.52 -21.50 21.62
#